data_AF-A0A5C6G0P2-F1
#
_entry.id   AF-A0A5C6G0P2-F1
#
_cell.length_a   1.000
_cell.length_b   1.000
_cell.length_c   1.000
_cell.angle_alpha   90.00
_cell.angle_beta   90.00
_cell.angle_gamma   90.00
#
_symmetry.space_group_name_H-M   'P 1'
#
loop_
_entity.id
_entity.type
_entity.pdbx_description
1 polymer ?
#
loop_
_entity_poly.entity_id
_entity_poly.type
_entity_poly.pdbx_seq_one_letter_code
_entity_poly.pdbx_strand_id
1 'polypeptide(L)'
;MDFGLLFLADTNRDRRVDMTGDSDVEGKDTWTEERGALFLANIADTNQRCSSAITDKTNGTSLEECHDASDNVLRNPKYLAPLQTTPIPGLTDSAKGNWDYVDANHTFKAAELRAGFKLGIDARDIRRPQGWNGAAIINFIVTDDGESASDQVALRVAPVLTRHALQGIDKVFTGAAARWSQEELLISGLEDCSSRAAGLGKSVVRLNNSDHWMQDLFTAGYDKHAWTQRAHQSTHLYQKLTK
;
A
#
# COMPACT_ATOMS: atom_id res chain seq x y z
N MET A 1 6.42 37.33 -6.88
CA MET A 1 4.96 37.14 -7.07
C MET A 1 4.42 36.14 -6.04
N ASP A 2 3.16 36.27 -5.61
CA ASP A 2 2.49 35.19 -4.86
C ASP A 2 1.90 34.21 -5.89
N PHE A 3 2.45 33.00 -5.94
CA PHE A 3 2.05 31.99 -6.91
C PHE A 3 0.75 31.26 -6.52
N GLY A 4 0.17 31.54 -5.35
CA GLY A 4 -1.05 30.84 -4.89
C GLY A 4 -0.84 29.32 -4.78
N LEU A 5 0.42 28.92 -4.58
CA LEU A 5 0.86 27.53 -4.59
C LEU A 5 0.37 26.84 -3.32
N LEU A 6 -0.56 25.91 -3.49
CA LEU A 6 -1.05 25.10 -2.39
C LEU A 6 -1.08 23.64 -2.83
N PHE A 7 -0.40 22.81 -2.05
CA PHE A 7 -0.25 21.39 -2.23
C PHE A 7 -0.88 20.66 -1.04
N LEU A 8 -1.85 19.82 -1.34
CA LEU A 8 -2.77 19.23 -0.37
C LEU A 8 -2.76 17.71 -0.46
N ALA A 9 -3.06 17.11 0.69
CA ALA A 9 -3.31 15.69 0.86
C ALA A 9 -4.45 15.53 1.88
N ASP A 10 -5.02 14.35 2.01
CA ASP A 10 -6.05 14.03 3.02
C ASP A 10 -5.42 13.94 4.42
N THR A 11 -5.23 15.09 5.05
CA THR A 11 -4.53 15.23 6.34
C THR A 11 -5.44 14.92 7.52
N ASN A 12 -6.75 15.15 7.38
CA ASN A 12 -7.74 14.85 8.40
C ASN A 12 -8.23 13.38 8.34
N ARG A 13 -7.81 12.63 7.30
CA ARG A 13 -8.07 11.20 7.09
C ARG A 13 -9.55 10.88 6.86
N ASP A 14 -10.28 11.80 6.23
CA ASP A 14 -11.71 11.69 5.92
C ASP A 14 -12.00 11.07 4.53
N ARG A 15 -10.93 10.67 3.81
CA ARG A 15 -10.95 10.07 2.46
C ARG A 15 -11.23 11.05 1.33
N ARG A 16 -11.05 12.35 1.57
CA ARG A 16 -11.16 13.40 0.57
C ARG A 16 -9.95 14.33 0.71
N VAL A 17 -9.56 14.96 -0.40
CA VAL A 17 -8.68 16.14 -0.33
C VAL A 17 -9.58 17.36 -0.49
N ASP A 18 -9.66 18.19 0.54
CA ASP A 18 -10.44 19.42 0.54
C ASP A 18 -9.71 20.54 -0.19
N MET A 19 -10.09 20.74 -1.46
CA MET A 19 -9.51 21.77 -2.33
C MET A 19 -10.18 23.15 -2.17
N THR A 20 -11.25 23.26 -1.37
CA THR A 20 -12.11 24.44 -1.32
C THR A 20 -12.19 25.09 0.04
N GLY A 21 -12.03 24.31 1.10
CA GLY A 21 -11.92 24.76 2.47
C GLY A 21 -10.49 24.71 2.99
N ASP A 22 -10.36 24.70 4.31
CA ASP A 22 -9.10 24.71 5.05
C ASP A 22 -8.85 23.40 5.82
N SER A 23 -9.74 22.42 5.69
CA SER A 23 -9.70 21.20 6.51
C SER A 23 -8.48 20.31 6.21
N ASP A 24 -7.88 20.44 5.02
CA ASP A 24 -6.61 19.82 4.65
C ASP A 24 -5.42 20.77 4.59
N VAL A 25 -5.64 22.04 4.94
CA VAL A 25 -4.57 23.06 5.00
C VAL A 25 -3.87 23.00 6.35
N GLU A 26 -4.65 22.92 7.43
CA GLU A 26 -4.13 22.99 8.80
C GLU A 26 -3.19 21.80 9.12
N GLY A 27 -1.97 22.11 9.53
CA GLY A 27 -0.98 21.13 10.00
C GLY A 27 -0.49 20.15 8.93
N LYS A 28 -0.75 20.42 7.64
CA LYS A 28 -0.40 19.51 6.54
C LYS A 28 1.09 19.25 6.39
N ASP A 29 1.93 20.15 6.89
CA ASP A 29 3.39 20.11 6.81
C ASP A 29 4.04 19.24 7.92
N THR A 30 3.23 18.74 8.87
CA THR A 30 3.68 17.98 10.03
C THR A 30 2.79 16.76 10.23
N TRP A 31 3.39 15.59 10.42
CA TRP A 31 2.62 14.37 10.68
C TRP A 31 2.59 14.01 12.18
N THR A 32 1.41 13.78 12.73
CA THR A 32 1.16 13.29 14.10
C THR A 32 0.30 12.02 14.10
N GLU A 33 0.14 11.37 15.25
CA GLU A 33 -0.74 10.20 15.35
C GLU A 33 -2.20 10.57 15.08
N GLU A 34 -2.61 11.82 15.33
CA GLU A 34 -3.98 12.32 15.13
C GLU A 34 -4.19 12.97 13.75
N ARG A 35 -3.15 13.53 13.11
CA ARG A 35 -3.27 14.30 11.86
C ARG A 35 -2.10 14.06 10.90
N GLY A 36 -2.35 14.28 9.62
CA GLY A 36 -1.40 14.14 8.54
C GLY A 36 -1.73 12.94 7.67
N ALA A 37 -1.40 13.05 6.39
CA ALA A 37 -1.86 12.10 5.39
C ALA A 37 -1.20 10.73 5.52
N LEU A 38 -1.90 9.70 5.05
CA LEU A 38 -1.46 8.31 5.07
C LEU A 38 -1.41 7.75 3.65
N PHE A 39 -0.39 6.95 3.38
CA PHE A 39 -0.22 6.23 2.12
C PHE A 39 0.14 4.77 2.38
N LEU A 40 -0.07 3.90 1.39
CA LEU A 40 0.21 2.48 1.54
C LEU A 40 1.58 2.13 0.98
N ALA A 41 2.20 1.12 1.58
CA ALA A 41 3.20 0.36 0.86
C ALA A 41 2.45 -0.52 -0.14
N ASN A 42 2.71 -0.37 -1.44
CA ASN A 42 2.02 -1.15 -2.47
C ASN A 42 2.75 -2.50 -2.63
N ILE A 43 2.69 -3.26 -1.54
CA ILE A 43 3.46 -4.47 -1.29
C ILE A 43 2.71 -5.76 -1.70
N ALA A 44 1.53 -5.64 -2.31
CA ALA A 44 0.85 -6.79 -2.91
C ALA A 44 1.43 -7.13 -4.28
N ASP A 45 1.08 -8.30 -4.81
CA ASP A 45 1.44 -8.72 -6.17
C ASP A 45 0.18 -8.89 -7.03
N THR A 46 -0.20 -7.83 -7.74
CA THR A 46 -1.38 -7.82 -8.59
C THR A 46 -1.21 -8.83 -9.72
N ASN A 47 -2.25 -9.65 -9.95
CA ASN A 47 -2.27 -10.72 -10.96
C ASN A 47 -1.20 -11.81 -10.78
N GLN A 48 -0.62 -11.95 -9.58
CA GLN A 48 0.41 -12.96 -9.29
C GLN A 48 1.64 -12.87 -10.23
N ARG A 49 2.04 -11.65 -10.58
CA ARG A 49 3.10 -11.38 -11.58
C ARG A 49 4.42 -12.03 -11.19
N CYS A 50 4.87 -11.86 -9.96
CA CYS A 50 6.13 -12.42 -9.49
C CYS A 50 5.92 -13.63 -8.57
N SER A 51 4.81 -13.66 -7.83
CA SER A 51 4.50 -14.74 -6.88
C SER A 51 4.24 -16.08 -7.56
N SER A 52 3.80 -16.10 -8.82
CA SER A 52 3.67 -17.33 -9.61
C SER A 52 5.01 -18.04 -9.87
N ALA A 53 6.14 -17.32 -9.77
CA ALA A 53 7.49 -17.86 -9.91
C ALA A 53 8.18 -18.13 -8.56
N ILE A 54 7.54 -17.79 -7.43
CA ILE A 54 8.08 -18.06 -6.10
C ILE A 54 8.03 -19.56 -5.81
N THR A 55 9.12 -20.08 -5.26
CA THR A 55 9.26 -21.47 -4.82
C THR A 55 9.78 -21.50 -3.38
N ASP A 56 9.79 -22.69 -2.78
CA ASP A 56 10.43 -22.96 -1.48
C ASP A 56 11.94 -22.67 -1.47
N LYS A 57 12.57 -22.52 -2.65
CA LYS A 57 13.99 -22.18 -2.82
C LYS A 57 14.24 -20.68 -3.03
N THR A 58 13.19 -19.87 -3.19
CA THR A 58 13.34 -18.43 -3.37
C THR A 58 13.90 -17.81 -2.10
N ASN A 59 15.02 -17.09 -2.20
CA ASN A 59 15.66 -16.46 -1.04
C ASN A 59 14.83 -15.26 -0.54
N GLY A 60 15.05 -14.88 0.72
CA GLY A 60 14.29 -13.79 1.37
C GLY A 60 14.34 -12.46 0.62
N THR A 61 15.49 -12.06 0.07
CA THR A 61 15.61 -10.80 -0.68
C THR A 61 14.73 -10.81 -1.93
N SER A 62 14.74 -11.91 -2.69
CA SER A 62 13.88 -12.06 -3.87
C SER A 62 12.38 -12.13 -3.52
N LEU A 63 12.04 -12.61 -2.31
CA LEU A 63 10.66 -12.52 -1.81
C LEU A 63 10.27 -11.08 -1.49
N GLU A 64 11.16 -10.32 -0.84
CA GLU A 64 10.92 -8.91 -0.51
C GLU A 64 10.77 -8.03 -1.74
N GLU A 65 11.43 -8.35 -2.86
CA GLU A 65 11.29 -7.62 -4.14
C GLU A 65 10.00 -7.96 -4.90
N CYS A 66 9.23 -8.96 -4.46
CA CYS A 66 8.02 -9.37 -5.16
C CYS A 66 6.78 -8.58 -4.72
N HIS A 67 6.63 -7.38 -5.29
CA HIS A 67 5.43 -6.55 -5.08
C HIS A 67 5.18 -5.54 -6.21
N ASP A 68 4.02 -4.90 -6.21
CA ASP A 68 3.52 -4.01 -7.26
C ASP A 68 4.38 -2.75 -7.42
N ALA A 69 4.91 -2.20 -6.32
CA ALA A 69 5.81 -1.04 -6.31
C ALA A 69 7.31 -1.37 -6.42
N SER A 70 7.68 -2.60 -6.81
CA SER A 70 9.08 -3.03 -6.94
C SER A 70 9.85 -2.34 -8.08
N ASP A 71 9.14 -1.70 -9.02
CA ASP A 71 9.73 -0.92 -10.11
C ASP A 71 8.92 0.37 -10.38
N ASN A 72 9.04 0.94 -11.58
CA ASN A 72 8.38 2.20 -11.98
C ASN A 72 7.06 1.96 -12.74
N VAL A 73 6.54 0.73 -12.79
CA VAL A 73 5.27 0.41 -13.48
C VAL A 73 4.14 0.42 -12.46
N LEU A 74 3.19 1.35 -12.62
CA LEU A 74 2.00 1.37 -11.79
C LEU A 74 1.07 0.20 -12.11
N ARG A 75 0.96 -0.75 -11.17
CA ARG A 75 0.12 -1.94 -11.33
C ARG A 75 -1.21 -1.86 -10.59
N ASN A 76 -1.26 -1.13 -9.48
CA ASN A 76 -2.45 -1.02 -8.65
C ASN A 76 -2.77 0.43 -8.25
N PRO A 77 -3.35 1.23 -9.18
CA PRO A 77 -3.66 2.65 -8.93
C PRO A 77 -4.65 2.88 -7.80
N LYS A 78 -5.40 1.84 -7.38
CA LYS A 78 -6.39 1.93 -6.29
C LYS A 78 -5.76 2.24 -4.93
N TYR A 79 -4.46 1.96 -4.76
CA TYR A 79 -3.75 2.12 -3.48
C TYR A 79 -2.91 3.39 -3.40
N LEU A 80 -2.92 4.22 -4.44
CA LEU A 80 -2.28 5.53 -4.41
C LEU A 80 -3.04 6.45 -3.46
N ALA A 81 -2.31 7.09 -2.54
CA ALA A 81 -2.83 8.24 -1.81
C ALA A 81 -2.77 9.47 -2.73
N PRO A 82 -3.87 10.21 -2.90
CA PRO A 82 -3.88 11.37 -3.78
C PRO A 82 -3.19 12.57 -3.12
N LEU A 83 -2.40 13.27 -3.91
CA LEU A 83 -1.90 14.61 -3.63
C LEU A 83 -2.43 15.55 -4.71
N GLN A 84 -2.79 16.76 -4.35
CA GLN A 84 -3.39 17.70 -5.28
C GLN A 84 -2.78 19.09 -5.13
N THR A 85 -2.52 19.75 -6.25
CA THR A 85 -2.21 21.18 -6.28
C THR A 85 -3.49 22.00 -6.41
N THR A 86 -3.46 23.30 -6.10
CA THR A 86 -4.63 24.18 -6.20
C THR A 86 -5.36 24.09 -7.56
N PRO A 87 -6.70 24.24 -7.56
CA PRO A 87 -7.51 24.09 -8.75
C PRO A 87 -7.16 25.10 -9.84
N ILE A 88 -7.39 24.66 -11.06
CA ILE A 88 -7.05 25.37 -12.28
C ILE A 88 -8.30 26.05 -12.81
N PRO A 89 -8.27 27.36 -13.10
CA PRO A 89 -9.40 28.01 -13.73
C PRO A 89 -9.72 27.34 -15.08
N GLY A 90 -10.90 26.72 -15.21
CA GLY A 90 -11.42 26.21 -16.48
C GLY A 90 -11.38 24.68 -16.69
N LEU A 91 -10.89 23.88 -15.73
CA LEU A 91 -11.08 22.43 -15.75
C LEU A 91 -12.39 22.03 -15.09
N THR A 92 -13.09 21.08 -15.71
CA THR A 92 -14.31 20.48 -15.13
C THR A 92 -13.95 19.23 -14.34
N ASP A 93 -14.85 18.80 -13.44
CA ASP A 93 -14.71 17.56 -12.65
C ASP A 93 -14.56 16.28 -13.52
N SER A 94 -14.78 16.39 -14.83
CA SER A 94 -14.64 15.30 -15.81
C SER A 94 -13.23 15.14 -16.40
N ALA A 95 -12.28 16.00 -16.04
CA ALA A 95 -10.90 15.91 -16.52
C ALA A 95 -10.30 14.53 -16.23
N LYS A 96 -9.84 13.84 -17.29
CA LYS A 96 -9.21 12.52 -17.20
C LYS A 96 -7.75 12.63 -17.60
N GLY A 97 -6.88 11.99 -16.82
CA GLY A 97 -5.47 11.78 -17.14
C GLY A 97 -5.12 10.31 -16.94
N ASN A 98 -4.03 9.87 -17.54
CA ASN A 98 -3.40 8.60 -17.19
C ASN A 98 -2.41 8.83 -16.06
N TRP A 99 -2.12 7.78 -15.29
CA TRP A 99 -1.05 7.81 -14.31
C TRP A 99 0.28 7.58 -15.00
N ASP A 100 1.14 8.58 -14.98
CA ASP A 100 2.53 8.51 -15.46
C ASP A 100 3.49 8.50 -14.27
N TYR A 101 4.57 7.73 -14.39
CA TYR A 101 5.62 7.71 -13.36
C TYR A 101 6.36 9.05 -13.32
N VAL A 102 6.40 9.66 -12.14
CA VAL A 102 7.13 10.89 -11.87
C VAL A 102 8.37 10.53 -11.06
N ASP A 103 9.55 10.70 -11.67
CA ASP A 103 10.81 10.51 -10.95
C ASP A 103 11.09 11.69 -10.00
N ALA A 104 12.02 11.50 -9.06
CA ALA A 104 12.31 12.50 -8.02
C ALA A 104 12.83 13.85 -8.55
N ASN A 105 13.38 13.88 -9.77
CA ASN A 105 13.91 15.07 -10.43
C ASN A 105 13.05 15.50 -11.63
N HIS A 106 11.83 14.97 -11.73
CA HIS A 106 10.93 15.29 -12.83
C HIS A 106 10.62 16.78 -12.84
N THR A 107 10.84 17.42 -13.98
CA THR A 107 10.48 18.82 -14.19
C THR A 107 9.20 18.86 -15.02
N PHE A 108 8.11 19.27 -14.38
CA PHE A 108 6.84 19.51 -15.07
C PHE A 108 6.97 20.70 -16.02
N LYS A 109 6.32 20.62 -17.18
CA LYS A 109 6.25 21.74 -18.12
C LYS A 109 5.37 22.84 -17.53
N ALA A 110 5.67 24.09 -17.88
CA ALA A 110 4.85 25.24 -17.48
C ALA A 110 3.36 25.08 -17.87
N ALA A 111 3.07 24.43 -19.00
CA ALA A 111 1.69 24.14 -19.39
C ALA A 111 1.00 23.14 -18.44
N GLU A 112 1.73 22.16 -17.91
CA GLU A 112 1.23 21.17 -16.94
C GLU A 112 1.04 21.82 -15.57
N LEU A 113 1.96 22.69 -15.16
CA LEU A 113 1.82 23.47 -13.92
C LEU A 113 0.62 24.43 -13.99
N ARG A 114 0.44 25.13 -15.12
CA ARG A 114 -0.73 26.00 -15.34
C ARG A 114 -2.02 25.21 -15.46
N ALA A 115 -1.96 24.01 -16.02
CA ALA A 115 -3.10 23.11 -16.15
C ALA A 115 -3.39 22.32 -14.88
N GLY A 116 -2.45 22.31 -13.92
CA GLY A 116 -2.44 21.64 -12.61
C GLY A 116 -2.76 20.14 -12.66
N PHE A 117 -2.40 19.40 -11.61
CA PHE A 117 -2.44 17.94 -11.68
C PHE A 117 -2.70 17.27 -10.33
N LYS A 118 -3.26 16.06 -10.43
CA LYS A 118 -3.40 15.12 -9.33
C LYS A 118 -2.23 14.16 -9.38
N LEU A 119 -1.50 14.07 -8.29
CA LEU A 119 -0.47 13.06 -8.09
C LEU A 119 -1.03 11.94 -7.22
N GLY A 120 -0.39 10.78 -7.31
CA GLY A 120 -0.69 9.61 -6.51
C GLY A 120 0.62 9.09 -5.95
N ILE A 121 0.66 8.80 -4.66
CA ILE A 121 1.84 8.29 -3.98
C ILE A 121 1.56 6.94 -3.33
N ASP A 122 2.47 6.00 -3.51
CA ASP A 122 2.61 4.78 -2.73
C ASP A 122 4.06 4.63 -2.24
N ALA A 123 4.27 3.66 -1.36
CA ALA A 123 5.59 3.30 -0.87
C ALA A 123 6.06 1.97 -1.47
N ARG A 124 7.37 1.87 -1.66
CA ARG A 124 8.03 0.61 -2.04
C ARG A 124 8.32 -0.30 -0.86
N ASP A 125 8.29 0.24 0.36
CA ASP A 125 8.68 -0.48 1.56
C ASP A 125 7.78 -0.10 2.73
N ILE A 126 7.85 -0.88 3.79
CA ILE A 126 7.15 -0.66 5.05
C ILE A 126 8.03 0.07 6.06
N ARG A 127 7.44 0.45 7.19
CA ARG A 127 8.20 0.93 8.35
C ARG A 127 9.09 -0.19 8.89
N ARG A 128 10.39 0.05 9.03
CA ARG A 128 11.35 -0.90 9.60
C ARG A 128 12.02 -0.32 10.86
N PRO A 129 12.15 -1.06 11.97
CA PRO A 129 12.73 -0.55 13.23
C PRO A 129 14.14 0.05 13.11
N GLN A 130 14.94 -0.43 12.15
CA GLN A 130 16.31 0.04 11.86
C GLN A 130 16.46 0.56 10.43
N GLY A 131 15.34 0.84 9.77
CA GLY A 131 15.32 1.33 8.40
C GLY A 131 14.48 2.60 8.31
N TRP A 132 13.78 2.75 7.18
CA TRP A 132 12.88 3.87 7.00
C TRP A 132 11.75 3.84 8.05
N ASN A 133 11.57 4.95 8.76
CA ASN A 133 10.56 5.07 9.81
C ASN A 133 9.14 5.33 9.25
N GLY A 134 9.00 5.37 7.93
CA GLY A 134 7.75 5.58 7.21
C GLY A 134 7.38 7.02 6.92
N ALA A 135 8.19 8.00 7.34
CA ALA A 135 7.91 9.41 7.09
C ALA A 135 8.31 9.81 5.67
N ALA A 136 7.41 10.46 4.94
CA ALA A 136 7.70 11.10 3.67
C ALA A 136 7.26 12.57 3.73
N ILE A 137 8.16 13.48 3.38
CA ILE A 137 7.83 14.90 3.19
C ILE A 137 7.95 15.16 1.70
N ILE A 138 6.85 15.56 1.08
CA ILE A 138 6.82 15.87 -0.35
C ILE A 138 6.85 17.38 -0.47
N ASN A 139 7.96 17.88 -1.00
CA ASN A 139 8.14 19.29 -1.32
C ASN A 139 7.72 19.54 -2.75
N PHE A 140 6.80 20.47 -2.95
CA PHE A 140 6.42 20.96 -4.25
C PHE A 140 7.01 22.34 -4.44
N ILE A 141 7.96 22.47 -5.37
CA ILE A 141 8.69 23.72 -5.62
C ILE A 141 8.44 24.14 -7.05
N VAL A 142 8.01 25.39 -7.24
CA VAL A 142 7.82 26.01 -8.55
C VAL A 142 8.81 27.15 -8.69
N THR A 143 9.59 27.13 -9.76
CA THR A 143 10.56 28.18 -10.11
C THR A 143 10.18 28.79 -11.45
N ASP A 144 10.04 30.12 -11.50
CA ASP A 144 9.72 30.87 -12.72
C ASP A 144 10.57 32.16 -12.77
N ASP A 145 11.28 32.37 -13.88
CA ASP A 145 12.18 33.51 -14.10
C ASP A 145 13.11 33.87 -12.92
N GLY A 146 13.59 32.86 -12.19
CA GLY A 146 14.52 33.01 -11.06
C GLY A 146 13.84 33.29 -9.71
N GLU A 147 12.52 33.45 -9.67
CA GLU A 147 11.73 33.42 -8.43
C GLU A 147 11.30 31.99 -8.12
N SER A 148 11.12 31.65 -6.83
CA SER A 148 10.62 30.33 -6.43
C SER A 148 9.58 30.42 -5.33
N ALA A 149 8.57 29.55 -5.40
CA ALA A 149 7.63 29.26 -4.32
C ALA A 149 7.65 27.78 -4.00
N SER A 150 7.39 27.44 -2.74
CA SER A 150 7.36 26.05 -2.29
C SER A 150 6.24 25.82 -1.32
N ASP A 151 5.68 24.62 -1.38
CA ASP A 151 4.74 24.12 -0.39
C ASP A 151 5.04 22.65 -0.09
N GLN A 152 4.59 22.14 1.05
CA GLN A 152 4.88 20.76 1.45
C GLN A 152 3.72 20.06 2.12
N VAL A 153 3.74 18.73 2.05
CA VAL A 153 2.86 17.84 2.80
C VAL A 153 3.66 16.73 3.45
N ALA A 154 3.33 16.43 4.71
CA ALA A 154 3.92 15.33 5.46
C ALA A 154 2.97 14.14 5.48
N LEU A 155 3.51 12.96 5.13
CA LEU A 155 2.80 11.70 5.11
C LEU A 155 3.51 10.63 5.93
N ARG A 156 2.74 9.62 6.35
CA ARG A 156 3.27 8.39 6.94
C ARG A 156 2.76 7.17 6.20
N VAL A 157 3.64 6.24 5.90
CA VAL A 157 3.23 4.94 5.38
C VAL A 157 2.46 4.18 6.46
N ALA A 158 1.33 3.59 6.08
CA ALA A 158 0.51 2.78 6.98
C ALA A 158 1.34 1.60 7.51
N PRO A 159 1.27 1.29 8.82
CA PRO A 159 1.93 0.11 9.34
C PRO A 159 1.24 -1.17 8.85
N VAL A 160 2.01 -2.25 8.75
CA VAL A 160 1.45 -3.60 8.62
C VAL A 160 1.02 -4.08 9.99
N LEU A 161 -0.25 -4.44 10.11
CA LEU A 161 -0.86 -4.97 11.32
C LEU A 161 -1.08 -6.47 11.17
N THR A 162 -0.81 -7.21 12.24
CA THR A 162 -1.16 -8.62 12.32
C THR A 162 -2.58 -8.79 12.86
N ARG A 163 -3.16 -9.96 12.61
CA ARG A 163 -4.48 -10.29 13.13
C ARG A 163 -4.39 -10.92 14.50
N HIS A 164 -5.33 -10.56 15.37
CA HIS A 164 -5.50 -11.21 16.66
C HIS A 164 -6.29 -12.51 16.50
N ALA A 165 -6.01 -13.53 17.31
CA ALA A 165 -6.65 -14.85 17.22
C ALA A 165 -8.19 -14.84 17.47
N LEU A 166 -8.72 -13.76 18.05
CA LEU A 166 -10.16 -13.55 18.26
C LEU A 166 -10.87 -12.87 17.08
N GLN A 167 -10.14 -12.45 16.05
CA GLN A 167 -10.75 -11.92 14.84
C GLN A 167 -11.34 -13.06 14.00
N GLY A 168 -12.35 -12.74 13.18
CA GLY A 168 -12.94 -13.71 12.26
C GLY A 168 -11.89 -14.33 11.34
N ILE A 169 -12.03 -15.64 11.09
CA ILE A 169 -11.16 -16.39 10.18
C ILE A 169 -11.69 -16.17 8.76
N ASP A 170 -10.81 -15.71 7.86
CA ASP A 170 -11.14 -15.51 6.44
C ASP A 170 -10.68 -16.69 5.58
N LYS A 171 -9.50 -17.25 5.88
CA LYS A 171 -8.87 -18.37 5.16
C LYS A 171 -8.07 -19.23 6.12
N VAL A 172 -7.94 -20.52 5.80
CA VAL A 172 -7.04 -21.46 6.47
C VAL A 172 -6.01 -21.92 5.45
N PHE A 173 -4.73 -21.98 5.84
CA PHE A 173 -3.66 -22.41 4.96
C PHE A 173 -3.05 -23.71 5.48
N THR A 174 -2.75 -24.64 4.57
CA THR A 174 -2.12 -25.93 4.87
C THR A 174 -1.11 -26.30 3.77
N GLY A 175 -0.19 -27.22 4.05
CA GLY A 175 0.70 -27.79 3.04
C GLY A 175 -0.08 -28.66 2.04
N ALA A 176 0.37 -28.73 0.79
CA ALA A 176 -0.34 -29.45 -0.27
C ALA A 176 -0.14 -30.96 -0.23
N ALA A 177 1.01 -31.44 0.26
CA ALA A 177 1.37 -32.85 0.23
C ALA A 177 1.46 -33.41 1.64
N ALA A 178 0.49 -34.24 2.02
CA ALA A 178 0.59 -35.04 3.22
C ALA A 178 1.77 -36.02 3.09
N ARG A 179 2.70 -35.98 4.03
CA ARG A 179 3.86 -36.88 4.06
C ARG A 179 3.49 -38.31 4.54
N TRP A 180 2.31 -38.44 5.14
CA TRP A 180 1.85 -39.61 5.89
C TRP A 180 0.34 -39.55 6.07
N SER A 181 -0.29 -40.72 6.27
CA SER A 181 -1.76 -40.85 6.36
C SER A 181 -2.42 -39.97 7.41
N GLN A 182 -1.72 -39.71 8.53
CA GLN A 182 -2.21 -38.90 9.64
C GLN A 182 -2.35 -37.42 9.27
N GLU A 183 -1.45 -36.92 8.42
CA GLU A 183 -1.51 -35.54 7.93
C GLU A 183 -2.65 -35.36 6.92
N GLU A 184 -2.94 -36.35 6.07
CA GLU A 184 -4.11 -36.30 5.19
C GLU A 184 -5.43 -36.31 6.01
N LEU A 185 -5.47 -37.07 7.10
CA LEU A 185 -6.61 -37.04 8.04
C LEU A 185 -6.78 -35.67 8.70
N LEU A 186 -5.68 -35.02 9.09
CA LEU A 186 -5.70 -33.66 9.63
C LEU A 186 -6.22 -32.65 8.60
N ILE A 187 -5.69 -32.68 7.37
CA ILE A 187 -6.09 -31.76 6.30
C ILE A 187 -7.57 -31.96 5.96
N SER A 188 -8.02 -33.21 5.81
CA SER A 188 -9.44 -33.52 5.58
C SER A 188 -10.33 -33.05 6.72
N GLY A 189 -9.89 -33.21 7.97
CA GLY A 189 -10.58 -32.67 9.16
C GLY A 189 -10.67 -31.15 9.16
N LEU A 190 -9.61 -30.44 8.74
CA LEU A 190 -9.61 -28.99 8.59
C LEU A 190 -10.57 -28.54 7.50
N GLU A 191 -10.59 -29.22 6.36
CA GLU A 191 -11.52 -28.94 5.25
C GLU A 191 -12.99 -29.15 5.67
N ASP A 192 -13.28 -30.23 6.39
CA ASP A 192 -14.61 -30.49 6.93
C ASP A 192 -15.03 -29.46 7.98
N CYS A 193 -14.17 -29.16 8.96
CA CYS A 193 -14.42 -28.13 9.96
C CYS A 193 -14.64 -26.76 9.30
N SER A 194 -13.81 -26.40 8.32
CA SER A 194 -13.94 -25.15 7.58
C SER A 194 -15.28 -25.08 6.85
N SER A 195 -15.69 -26.17 6.21
CA SER A 195 -16.95 -26.23 5.46
C SER A 195 -18.19 -26.02 6.33
N ARG A 196 -18.10 -26.39 7.61
CA ARG A 196 -19.18 -26.25 8.60
C ARG A 196 -19.14 -24.92 9.37
N ALA A 197 -17.99 -24.24 9.38
CA ALA A 197 -17.82 -22.97 10.07
C ALA A 197 -18.57 -21.85 9.35
N ALA A 198 -19.47 -21.18 10.08
CA ALA A 198 -20.22 -20.04 9.57
C ALA A 198 -19.28 -18.92 9.11
N GLY A 199 -19.45 -18.47 7.87
CA GLY A 199 -18.65 -17.39 7.28
C GLY A 199 -17.32 -17.82 6.65
N LEU A 200 -16.85 -19.05 6.87
CA LEU A 200 -15.57 -19.52 6.33
C LEU A 200 -15.75 -20.34 5.04
N GLY A 201 -16.74 -21.24 4.97
CA GLY A 201 -16.97 -22.09 3.79
C GLY A 201 -15.77 -22.98 3.44
N LYS A 202 -15.57 -23.33 2.16
CA LYS A 202 -14.41 -24.13 1.69
C LYS A 202 -13.15 -23.27 1.49
N SER A 203 -12.72 -22.56 2.53
CA SER A 203 -11.61 -21.60 2.45
C SER A 203 -10.26 -22.18 2.94
N VAL A 204 -10.07 -23.49 2.80
CA VAL A 204 -8.76 -24.12 3.00
C VAL A 204 -7.94 -23.98 1.73
N VAL A 205 -6.80 -23.31 1.82
CA VAL A 205 -5.83 -23.12 0.74
C VAL A 205 -4.66 -24.08 0.98
N ARG A 206 -4.51 -25.05 0.08
CA ARG A 206 -3.34 -25.93 0.04
C ARG A 206 -2.22 -25.23 -0.71
N LEU A 207 -1.14 -24.88 -0.02
CA LEU A 207 0.04 -24.27 -0.62
C LEU A 207 0.99 -25.36 -1.10
N ASN A 208 1.46 -25.25 -2.35
CA ASN A 208 2.36 -26.21 -2.97
C ASN A 208 3.77 -26.10 -2.38
N ASN A 209 3.92 -26.55 -1.15
CA ASN A 209 5.16 -26.70 -0.42
C ASN A 209 5.14 -28.06 0.29
N SER A 210 6.31 -28.53 0.68
CA SER A 210 6.46 -29.78 1.43
C SER A 210 6.56 -29.55 2.94
N ASP A 211 6.51 -28.30 3.42
CA ASP A 211 6.72 -27.96 4.82
C ASP A 211 5.41 -28.12 5.60
N HIS A 212 5.46 -28.92 6.66
CA HIS A 212 4.31 -29.15 7.53
C HIS A 212 4.17 -28.06 8.61
N TRP A 213 5.22 -27.27 8.85
CA TRP A 213 5.23 -26.13 9.78
C TRP A 213 4.80 -24.84 9.07
N MET A 214 3.59 -24.85 8.50
CA MET A 214 3.02 -23.71 7.79
C MET A 214 3.01 -22.40 8.58
N GLN A 215 2.99 -22.49 9.91
CA GLN A 215 3.02 -21.33 10.81
C GLN A 215 4.36 -20.59 10.81
N ASP A 216 5.47 -21.30 10.58
CA ASP A 216 6.81 -20.69 10.55
C ASP A 216 7.11 -20.03 9.19
N LEU A 217 6.37 -20.41 8.14
CA LEU A 217 6.57 -19.87 6.80
C LEU A 217 6.09 -18.43 6.63
N PHE A 218 4.98 -18.05 7.27
CA PHE A 218 4.42 -16.72 7.11
C PHE A 218 3.47 -16.28 8.22
N THR A 219 3.30 -14.96 8.33
CA THR A 219 2.22 -14.34 9.10
C THR A 219 1.37 -13.48 8.17
N ALA A 220 0.06 -13.73 8.15
CA ALA A 220 -0.87 -12.90 7.40
C ALA A 220 -1.02 -11.53 8.08
N GLY A 221 -0.77 -10.46 7.31
CA GLY A 221 -0.93 -9.09 7.74
C GLY A 221 -1.93 -8.32 6.88
N TYR A 222 -2.20 -7.10 7.28
CA TYR A 222 -2.92 -6.12 6.46
C TYR A 222 -2.41 -4.72 6.77
N ASP A 223 -2.53 -3.83 5.80
CA ASP A 223 -2.32 -2.41 5.94
C ASP A 223 -3.60 -1.69 5.49
N LYS A 224 -3.80 -0.49 6.03
CA LYS A 224 -4.98 0.32 5.71
C LYS A 224 -4.65 1.79 5.87
N HIS A 225 -5.10 2.57 4.89
CA HIS A 225 -5.14 4.03 4.98
C HIS A 225 -6.54 4.52 4.60
N ALA A 226 -6.84 5.77 4.97
CA ALA A 226 -8.16 6.37 4.90
C ALA A 226 -8.86 6.12 3.54
N TRP A 227 -8.17 6.35 2.43
CA TRP A 227 -8.71 6.26 1.06
C TRP A 227 -9.26 4.90 0.62
N THR A 228 -8.90 3.81 1.29
CA THR A 228 -9.39 2.47 0.93
C THR A 228 -10.57 2.05 1.82
N GLN A 229 -11.73 1.77 1.20
CA GLN A 229 -12.90 1.24 1.92
C GLN A 229 -12.64 -0.16 2.52
N ARG A 230 -11.74 -0.95 1.91
CA ARG A 230 -11.31 -2.27 2.39
C ARG A 230 -9.82 -2.21 2.71
N ALA A 231 -9.42 -2.83 3.81
CA ALA A 231 -8.01 -3.01 4.14
C ALA A 231 -7.27 -3.65 2.96
N HIS A 232 -6.08 -3.16 2.68
CA HIS A 232 -5.15 -3.80 1.79
C HIS A 232 -4.65 -5.05 2.52
N GLN A 233 -5.14 -6.21 2.08
CA GLN A 233 -4.74 -7.48 2.66
C GLN A 233 -3.54 -7.98 1.88
N SER A 234 -2.42 -8.07 2.55
CA SER A 234 -1.21 -8.63 1.96
C SER A 234 -0.78 -9.83 2.80
N THR A 235 -0.94 -11.02 2.20
CA THR A 235 -0.38 -12.24 2.80
C THR A 235 1.08 -12.30 2.37
N HIS A 236 1.92 -11.60 3.11
CA HIS A 236 3.36 -11.67 2.90
C HIS A 236 3.87 -12.98 3.49
N LEU A 237 4.62 -13.74 2.69
CA LEU A 237 5.51 -14.78 3.18
C LEU A 237 6.65 -14.12 3.98
N TYR A 238 6.35 -13.66 5.18
CA TYR A 238 7.39 -13.41 6.17
C TYR A 238 7.87 -14.77 6.65
N GLN A 239 8.82 -15.36 5.92
CA GLN A 239 9.60 -16.47 6.45
C GLN A 239 10.13 -16.01 7.81
N LYS A 240 9.59 -16.61 8.87
CA LYS A 240 10.20 -16.49 10.17
C LYS A 240 11.54 -17.20 9.97
N LEU A 241 12.61 -16.42 9.88
CA LEU A 241 13.96 -16.95 9.88
C LEU A 241 14.18 -17.59 11.25
N THR A 242 13.67 -18.80 11.42
CA THR A 242 14.05 -19.70 12.49
C THR A 242 15.43 -20.24 12.13
N LYS A 243 16.44 -19.71 12.80
CA LYS A 243 17.58 -20.55 13.18
C LYS A 243 17.17 -21.42 14.35
#